data_AF-A0A7D5BDC8-F1
#
_entry.id   AF-A0A7D5BDC8-F1
#
_cell.length_a   1.000
_cell.length_b   1.000
_cell.length_c   1.000
_cell.angle_alpha   90.00
_cell.angle_beta   90.00
_cell.angle_gamma   90.00
#
_symmetry.space_group_name_H-M   'P 1'
#
loop_
_entity.id
_entity.type
_entity.pdbx_description
1 polymer ?
#
loop_
_entity_poly.entity_id
_entity_poly.type
_entity_poly.pdbx_seq_one_letter_code
_entity_poly.pdbx_strand_id
1 'polypeptide(L)'
;AGSSAACLLLRWLTGGLATPVHALAAGVGPAQGVVAEAVFTFSLLFVIYATILDPSPRKVLPGAGPLLTGLLVGANSVAGAVLSGASMNPARSFGP
;
A
#
# COMPACT_ATOMS: atom_id res chain seq x y z
N ALA A 1 -1.66 12.50 10.76
CA ALA A 1 -2.03 12.26 12.16
C ALA A 1 -2.30 10.78 12.44
N GLY A 2 -3.27 10.14 11.76
CA GLY A 2 -3.65 8.75 12.03
C GLY A 2 -2.49 7.73 11.97
N SER A 3 -1.72 7.71 10.87
CA SER A 3 -0.60 6.74 10.74
C SER A 3 0.48 6.94 11.80
N SER A 4 0.87 8.19 12.09
CA SER A 4 1.86 8.50 13.13
C SER A 4 1.37 8.10 14.52
N ALA A 5 0.10 8.35 14.84
CA ALA A 5 -0.50 7.92 16.10
C ALA A 5 -0.52 6.38 16.23
N ALA A 6 -0.81 5.67 15.14
CA ALA A 6 -0.76 4.21 15.10
C ALA A 6 0.67 3.68 15.32
N CYS A 7 1.69 4.30 14.71
CA CYS A 7 3.09 3.91 14.93
C CYS A 7 3.55 4.17 16.37
N LEU A 8 3.14 5.28 17.00
CA LEU A 8 3.41 5.56 18.41
C LEU A 8 2.75 4.54 19.34
N LEU A 9 1.49 4.19 19.07
CA LEU A 9 0.77 3.15 19.81
C LEU A 9 1.45 1.79 19.66
N LEU A 10 1.86 1.42 18.44
CA LEU A 10 2.55 0.17 18.17
C LEU A 10 3.90 0.10 18.90
N ARG A 11 4.67 1.19 18.89
CA ARG A 11 5.92 1.29 19.65
C ARG A 11 5.70 1.10 21.15
N TRP A 12 4.61 1.64 21.70
CA TRP A 12 4.25 1.41 23.10
C TRP A 12 3.88 -0.05 23.38
N LEU A 13 3.01 -0.65 22.55
CA LEU A 13 2.57 -2.04 22.70
C LEU A 13 3.69 -3.07 22.53
N THR A 14 4.70 -2.76 21.72
CA THR A 14 5.84 -3.66 21.45
C THR A 14 6.98 -3.51 22.46
N GLY A 15 6.83 -2.69 23.51
CA GLY A 15 7.90 -2.47 24.49
C GLY A 15 9.07 -1.64 23.94
N GLY A 16 8.82 -0.79 22.94
CA GLY A 16 9.82 0.12 22.39
C GLY A 16 10.53 -0.34 21.12
N LEU A 17 10.08 -1.43 20.48
CA LEU A 17 10.63 -1.86 19.19
C LEU A 17 10.42 -0.78 18.11
N ALA A 18 11.37 -0.70 17.18
CA ALA A 18 11.33 0.24 16.07
C ALA A 18 10.24 -0.16 15.06
N THR A 19 9.49 0.83 14.57
CA THR A 19 8.54 0.63 13.47
C THR A 19 9.29 0.70 12.14
N PRO A 20 9.31 -0.36 11.32
CA PRO A 20 10.08 -0.38 10.08
C PRO A 20 9.53 0.62 9.06
N VAL A 21 10.44 1.30 8.36
CA VAL A 21 10.14 2.28 7.30
C VAL A 21 10.17 1.63 5.92
N HIS A 22 9.48 2.24 4.95
CA HIS A 22 9.63 1.82 3.54
C HIS A 22 10.97 2.31 3.02
N ALA A 23 11.72 1.40 2.39
CA ALA A 23 13.00 1.69 1.80
C ALA A 23 13.14 0.93 0.47
N LEU A 24 13.96 1.47 -0.42
CA LEU A 24 14.35 0.79 -1.64
C LEU A 24 15.17 -0.46 -1.31
N ALA A 25 14.97 -1.52 -2.08
CA ALA A 25 15.83 -2.69 -1.98
C ALA A 25 17.27 -2.35 -2.39
N ALA A 26 18.23 -3.13 -1.88
CA ALA A 26 19.64 -2.95 -2.20
C ALA A 26 19.86 -2.99 -3.72
N GLY A 27 20.50 -1.96 -4.27
CA GLY A 27 20.78 -1.84 -5.71
C GLY A 27 19.65 -1.24 -6.55
N VAL A 28 18.50 -0.89 -5.96
CA VAL A 28 17.40 -0.21 -6.67
C VAL A 28 17.60 1.31 -6.59
N GLY A 29 17.65 1.95 -7.76
CA GLY A 29 17.81 3.41 -7.86
C GLY A 29 16.52 4.18 -7.51
N PRO A 30 16.62 5.45 -7.10
CA PRO A 30 15.44 6.27 -6.76
C PRO A 30 14.41 6.36 -7.88
N ALA A 31 14.84 6.54 -9.13
CA ALA A 31 13.95 6.61 -10.28
C ALA A 31 13.19 5.29 -10.50
N GLN A 32 13.84 4.14 -10.32
CA GLN A 32 13.19 2.83 -10.42
C GLN A 32 12.15 2.66 -9.32
N GLY A 33 12.46 3.09 -8.10
CA GLY A 33 11.51 3.10 -6.98
C GLY A 33 10.28 3.95 -7.24
N VAL A 34 10.46 5.16 -7.78
CA VAL A 34 9.35 6.05 -8.14
C VAL A 34 8.45 5.43 -9.22
N VAL A 35 9.04 4.84 -10.26
CA VAL A 35 8.28 4.15 -11.31
C VAL A 35 7.52 2.96 -10.74
N ALA A 36 8.14 2.16 -9.88
CA ALA A 36 7.50 1.02 -9.23
C ALA A 36 6.29 1.48 -8.38
N GLU A 37 6.48 2.48 -7.52
CA GLU A 37 5.39 3.04 -6.71
C GLU A 37 4.27 3.66 -7.56
N ALA A 38 4.60 4.31 -8.68
CA ALA A 38 3.59 4.83 -9.59
C ALA A 38 2.72 3.71 -10.17
N VAL A 39 3.33 2.59 -10.58
CA VAL A 39 2.59 1.41 -11.09
C VAL A 39 1.74 0.77 -10.00
N PHE A 40 2.27 0.57 -8.79
CA PHE A 40 1.52 -0.03 -7.68
C PHE A 40 0.37 0.85 -7.20
N THR A 41 0.58 2.16 -7.13
CA THR A 41 -0.46 3.11 -6.71
C THR A 41 -1.53 3.24 -7.80
N PHE A 42 -1.13 3.25 -9.08
CA PHE A 42 -2.08 3.25 -10.19
C PHE A 42 -2.96 2.00 -10.18
N SER A 43 -2.37 0.81 -10.02
CA SER A 43 -3.16 -0.43 -9.98
C SER A 43 -4.15 -0.43 -8.82
N LEU A 44 -3.73 0.06 -7.64
CA LEU A 44 -4.59 0.20 -6.46
C LEU A 44 -5.80 1.08 -6.75
N LEU A 45 -5.56 2.30 -7.27
CA LEU A 45 -6.64 3.21 -7.59
C LEU A 45 -7.54 2.65 -8.69
N PHE A 46 -6.96 2.05 -9.73
CA PHE A 46 -7.72 1.42 -10.81
C PHE A 46 -8.70 0.37 -10.29
N VAL A 47 -8.26 -0.54 -9.39
CA VAL A 47 -9.17 -1.54 -8.79
C VAL A 47 -10.22 -0.91 -7.89
N ILE A 48 -9.89 0.11 -7.12
CA ILE A 48 -10.88 0.85 -6.31
C ILE A 48 -11.95 1.47 -7.21
N TYR A 49 -11.54 2.12 -8.30
CA TYR A 49 -12.47 2.71 -9.26
C TYR A 49 -13.33 1.65 -9.93
N ALA A 50 -12.73 0.56 -10.41
CA ALA A 50 -13.43 -0.51 -11.13
C ALA A 50 -14.38 -1.33 -10.24
N THR A 51 -14.09 -1.47 -8.94
CA THR A 51 -14.84 -2.39 -8.06
C THR A 51 -15.74 -1.69 -7.06
N ILE A 52 -15.34 -0.52 -6.56
CA ILE A 52 -16.08 0.22 -5.52
C ILE A 52 -16.86 1.36 -6.15
N LEU A 53 -16.17 2.23 -6.90
CA LEU A 53 -16.73 3.52 -7.34
C LEU A 53 -17.53 3.44 -8.65
N ASP A 54 -17.31 2.43 -9.50
CA ASP A 54 -18.07 2.26 -10.73
C ASP A 54 -19.57 2.10 -10.39
N PRO A 55 -20.47 2.98 -10.87
CA PRO A 55 -21.90 2.85 -10.65
C PRO A 55 -22.56 1.79 -11.54
N SER A 56 -21.81 1.19 -12.48
CA SER A 56 -22.29 0.16 -13.38
C SER A 56 -22.92 -1.03 -12.64
N PRO A 57 -24.08 -1.54 -13.08
CA PRO A 57 -24.67 -2.76 -12.53
C PRO A 57 -23.88 -4.03 -12.88
N ARG A 58 -22.87 -3.93 -13.77
CA ARG A 58 -22.04 -5.06 -14.23
C ARG A 58 -20.79 -5.28 -13.37
N LYS A 59 -20.88 -5.08 -12.05
CA LYS A 59 -19.77 -5.40 -11.15
C LYS A 59 -19.51 -6.89 -11.18
N VAL A 60 -18.24 -7.27 -11.36
CA VAL A 60 -17.81 -8.68 -11.38
C VAL A 60 -18.30 -9.42 -10.13
N LEU A 61 -18.25 -8.75 -8.97
CA LEU A 61 -18.74 -9.29 -7.71
C LEU A 61 -19.30 -8.15 -6.82
N PRO A 62 -20.62 -7.94 -6.79
CA PRO A 62 -21.24 -6.90 -5.99
C PRO A 62 -20.87 -7.02 -4.50
N GLY A 63 -20.43 -5.91 -3.89
CA GLY A 63 -20.05 -5.86 -2.47
C GLY A 63 -18.63 -6.37 -2.15
N ALA A 64 -17.93 -7.02 -3.09
CA ALA A 64 -16.58 -7.55 -2.84
C ALA A 64 -15.43 -6.57 -3.12
N GLY A 65 -15.74 -5.30 -3.46
CA GLY A 65 -14.73 -4.29 -3.78
C GLY A 65 -13.61 -4.13 -2.73
N PRO A 66 -13.93 -4.05 -1.42
CA PRO A 66 -12.89 -4.00 -0.38
C PRO A 66 -11.99 -5.24 -0.35
N LEU A 67 -12.55 -6.44 -0.56
CA LEU A 67 -11.79 -7.69 -0.60
C LEU A 67 -10.84 -7.72 -1.80
N LEU A 68 -11.33 -7.38 -3.00
CA LEU A 68 -10.52 -7.33 -4.22
C LEU A 68 -9.41 -6.28 -4.10
N THR A 69 -9.72 -5.13 -3.50
CA THR A 69 -8.72 -4.09 -3.20
C THR A 69 -7.65 -4.62 -2.23
N GLY A 70 -8.04 -5.30 -1.16
CA GLY A 70 -7.11 -5.90 -0.20
C GLY A 70 -6.21 -6.97 -0.83
N LEU A 71 -6.77 -7.83 -1.68
CA LEU A 71 -6.01 -8.83 -2.42
C LEU A 71 -4.99 -8.20 -3.36
N LEU A 72 -5.36 -7.12 -4.07
CA LEU A 72 -4.43 -6.39 -4.91
C LEU A 72 -3.30 -5.77 -4.08
N VAL A 73 -3.60 -5.13 -2.94
CA VAL A 73 -2.57 -4.58 -2.04
C VAL A 73 -1.62 -5.69 -1.59
N GLY A 74 -2.13 -6.89 -1.28
CA GLY A 74 -1.32 -8.06 -0.97
C GLY A 74 -0.41 -8.47 -2.13
N ALA A 75 -0.95 -8.57 -3.35
CA ALA A 75 -0.18 -8.91 -4.55
C ALA A 75 0.92 -7.88 -4.85
N ASN A 76 0.60 -6.59 -4.79
CA ASN A 76 1.57 -5.51 -4.94
C ASN A 76 2.65 -5.55 -3.84
N SER A 77 2.29 -5.92 -2.61
CA SER A 77 3.25 -6.05 -1.51
C SER A 77 4.26 -7.18 -1.75
N VAL A 78 3.80 -8.33 -2.25
CA VAL A 78 4.69 -9.42 -2.65
C VAL A 78 5.61 -8.99 -3.80
N ALA A 79 5.08 -8.30 -4.80
CA ALA A 79 5.86 -7.82 -5.95
C ALA A 79 6.86 -6.71 -5.57
N GLY A 80 6.45 -5.75 -4.74
CA GLY A 80 7.27 -4.60 -4.38
C GLY A 80 8.26 -4.84 -3.24
N ALA A 81 8.22 -6.01 -2.57
CA ALA A 81 9.16 -6.38 -1.52
C ALA A 81 10.64 -6.30 -1.96
N VAL A 82 10.92 -6.56 -3.24
CA VAL A 82 12.27 -6.49 -3.83
C VAL A 82 12.55 -5.19 -4.57
N LEU A 83 11.66 -4.20 -4.49
CA LEU A 83 11.78 -2.92 -5.20
C LEU A 83 11.72 -1.72 -4.24
N SER A 84 10.52 -1.38 -3.77
CA SER A 84 10.22 -0.14 -3.02
C SER A 84 9.58 -0.39 -1.64
N GLY A 85 9.26 -1.64 -1.32
CA GLY A 85 8.44 -2.02 -0.18
C GLY A 85 6.93 -1.84 -0.40
N ALA A 86 6.51 -1.40 -1.60
CA ALA A 86 5.12 -1.21 -2.01
C ALA A 86 4.33 -0.32 -1.01
N SER A 87 4.73 0.95 -0.90
CA SER A 87 4.08 1.93 -0.03
C SER A 87 2.60 2.07 -0.38
N MET A 88 2.32 2.35 -1.66
CA MET A 88 0.99 2.63 -2.23
C MET A 88 0.23 3.77 -1.53
N ASN A 89 0.83 4.44 -0.54
CA ASN A 89 0.18 5.40 0.33
C ASN A 89 1.21 6.27 1.08
N PRO A 90 1.34 7.56 0.73
CA PRO A 90 2.26 8.47 1.40
C PRO A 90 2.04 8.59 2.91
N ALA A 91 0.79 8.57 3.38
CA ALA A 91 0.48 8.68 4.81
C ALA A 91 0.94 7.43 5.59
N ARG A 92 0.86 6.24 4.98
CA ARG A 92 1.35 4.98 5.55
C ARG A 92 2.87 5.00 5.67
N SER A 93 3.57 5.54 4.68
CA SER A 93 5.04 5.64 4.71
C SER A 93 5.56 6.75 5.60
N PHE A 94 4.78 7.80 5.84
CA PHE A 94 5.16 8.93 6.70
C PHE A 94 4.95 8.66 8.20
N GLY A 95 4.10 7.70 8.55
CA GLY A 95 3.79 7.39 9.94
C GLY A 95 4.96 6.83 10.75
N PRO A 96 5.59 5.72 10.31
CA PRO A 96 6.80 5.15 10.90
C PRO A 96 7.97 6.13 10.84
#